data_AF-A0A1G9Y5P3-F1
#
_entry.id   AF-A0A1G9Y5P3-F1
#
_cell.length_a   1.000
_cell.length_b   1.000
_cell.length_c   1.000
_cell.angle_alpha   90.00
_cell.angle_beta   90.00
_cell.angle_gamma   90.00
#
_symmetry.space_group_name_H-M   'P 1'
#
loop_
_entity.id
_entity.type
_entity.pdbx_description
1 polymer ?
#
loop_
_entity_poly.entity_id
_entity_poly.type
_entity_poly.pdbx_seq_one_letter_code
_entity_poly.pdbx_strand_id
1 'polypeptide(L)'
;MSDYGFARASDEVLAVRNELADEAVQALRRAGLPAFLDGGTAPADRAGAVVQVEPDAETASAPVSVGWRCDPGMVEAAVDSLTSGGPGTPAARYPGMIGQHMQSTLIKILLSAGVIATPDNDTMSPERVLVFGMMSDLPPALRPTFVPPGS
;
A
#
# COMPACT_ATOMS: atom_id res chain seq x y z
N MET A 1 7.83 -4.13 -26.22
CA MET A 1 7.70 -2.67 -26.01
C MET A 1 6.38 -2.45 -25.32
N SER A 2 6.39 -2.20 -24.01
CA SER A 2 5.22 -1.71 -23.28
C SER A 2 4.98 -0.26 -23.68
N ASP A 3 3.72 0.10 -23.97
CA ASP A 3 3.27 1.32 -24.65
C ASP A 3 3.60 2.67 -23.96
N TYR A 4 4.40 2.68 -22.90
CA TYR A 4 4.82 3.87 -22.16
C TYR A 4 6.33 4.07 -22.06
N GLY A 5 7.14 3.25 -22.73
CA GLY A 5 8.59 3.49 -22.86
C GLY A 5 9.45 3.17 -21.63
N PHE A 6 8.87 2.66 -20.54
CA PHE A 6 9.63 2.22 -19.37
C PHE A 6 10.05 0.76 -19.50
N ALA A 7 11.32 0.50 -19.16
CA ALA A 7 11.86 -0.85 -19.12
C ALA A 7 11.23 -1.60 -17.93
N ARG A 8 10.62 -2.75 -18.22
CA ARG A 8 10.16 -3.68 -17.18
C ARG A 8 11.37 -4.25 -16.43
N ALA A 9 11.23 -4.41 -15.12
CA ALA A 9 12.21 -5.10 -14.30
C ALA A 9 12.44 -6.54 -14.79
N SER A 10 13.64 -7.08 -14.55
CA SER A 10 13.94 -8.49 -14.87
C SER A 10 13.07 -9.43 -14.03
N ASP A 11 12.90 -10.67 -14.50
CA ASP A 11 12.10 -11.68 -13.77
C ASP A 11 12.68 -11.98 -12.38
N GLU A 12 14.00 -11.93 -12.22
CA GLU A 12 14.67 -12.08 -10.93
C GLU A 12 14.30 -10.93 -9.96
N VAL A 13 14.34 -9.69 -10.44
CA VAL A 13 13.93 -8.53 -9.63
C VAL A 13 12.45 -8.65 -9.27
N LEU A 14 11.60 -9.02 -10.22
CA LEU A 14 10.17 -9.20 -9.97
C LEU A 14 9.91 -10.34 -8.97
N ALA A 15 10.66 -11.43 -9.00
CA ALA A 15 10.54 -12.51 -8.01
C ALA A 15 10.77 -11.98 -6.58
N VAL A 16 11.86 -11.23 -6.38
CA VAL A 16 12.17 -10.60 -5.07
C VAL A 16 11.06 -9.63 -4.64
N ARG A 17 10.53 -8.82 -5.57
CA ARG A 17 9.43 -7.88 -5.26
C ARG A 17 8.14 -8.62 -4.88
N ASN A 18 7.85 -9.75 -5.53
CA ASN A 18 6.69 -10.58 -5.20
C ASN A 18 6.83 -11.22 -3.80
N GLU A 19 8.01 -11.71 -3.44
CA GLU A 19 8.27 -12.23 -2.08
C GLU A 19 8.03 -11.15 -1.03
N LEU A 20 8.52 -9.92 -1.26
CA LEU A 20 8.25 -8.78 -0.38
C LEU A 20 6.76 -8.43 -0.29
N ALA A 21 6.03 -8.50 -1.41
CA ALA A 21 4.60 -8.27 -1.42
C ALA A 21 3.83 -9.34 -0.62
N ASP A 22 4.23 -10.60 -0.73
CA ASP A 22 3.66 -11.69 0.05
C ASP A 22 3.90 -11.51 1.56
N GLU A 23 5.10 -11.10 1.96
CA GLU A 23 5.41 -10.76 3.36
C GLU A 23 4.54 -9.60 3.87
N ALA A 24 4.37 -8.54 3.09
CA ALA A 24 3.50 -7.42 3.43
C ALA A 24 2.03 -7.86 3.59
N VAL A 25 1.52 -8.68 2.66
CA VAL A 25 0.16 -9.25 2.76
C VAL A 25 0.02 -10.10 4.02
N GLN A 26 0.99 -10.96 4.31
CA GLN A 26 0.95 -11.82 5.49
C GLN A 26 0.99 -11.01 6.80
N ALA A 27 1.86 -10.00 6.89
CA ALA A 27 1.95 -9.13 8.05
C ALA A 27 0.60 -8.45 8.35
N LEU A 28 -0.04 -7.87 7.32
CA LEU A 28 -1.33 -7.21 7.46
C LEU A 28 -2.45 -8.18 7.87
N ARG A 29 -2.47 -9.39 7.28
CA ARG A 29 -3.43 -10.44 7.65
C ARG A 29 -3.24 -10.93 9.09
N ARG A 30 -2.00 -11.11 9.55
CA ARG A 30 -1.69 -11.49 10.94
C ARG A 30 -2.14 -10.42 11.94
N ALA A 31 -2.14 -9.15 11.54
CA ALA A 31 -2.69 -8.04 12.31
C ALA A 31 -4.24 -7.96 12.26
N GLY A 32 -4.90 -8.88 11.56
CA GLY A 32 -6.36 -8.96 11.46
C GLY A 32 -6.97 -8.10 10.34
N LEU A 33 -6.16 -7.50 9.46
CA LEU A 33 -6.68 -6.72 8.34
C LEU A 33 -6.90 -7.59 7.10
N PRO A 34 -8.01 -7.39 6.35
CA PRO A 34 -8.13 -7.92 5.00
C PRO A 34 -7.01 -7.33 4.12
N ALA A 35 -6.15 -8.19 3.57
CA ALA A 35 -5.09 -7.78 2.66
C ALA A 35 -4.94 -8.76 1.49
N PHE A 36 -4.55 -8.27 0.32
CA PHE A 36 -4.42 -9.07 -0.90
C PHE A 36 -3.54 -8.39 -1.94
N LEU A 37 -2.93 -9.20 -2.80
CA LEU A 37 -2.17 -8.75 -3.95
C LEU A 37 -3.12 -8.27 -5.06
N ASP A 38 -2.80 -7.15 -5.69
CA ASP A 38 -3.53 -6.62 -6.83
C ASP A 38 -3.31 -7.50 -8.08
N GLY A 39 -4.37 -7.69 -8.88
CA GLY A 39 -4.34 -8.62 -10.02
C GLY A 39 -4.36 -10.12 -9.65
N GLY A 40 -4.53 -10.47 -8.37
CA GLY A 40 -4.75 -11.84 -7.93
C GLY A 40 -6.15 -12.38 -8.28
N THR A 41 -6.43 -13.63 -7.92
CA THR A 41 -7.72 -14.31 -8.19
C THR A 41 -8.88 -13.86 -7.28
N ALA A 42 -8.65 -12.88 -6.40
CA ALA A 42 -9.66 -12.39 -5.48
C ALA A 42 -10.69 -11.49 -6.20
N PRO A 43 -11.94 -11.41 -5.71
CA PRO A 43 -12.93 -10.49 -6.26
C PRO A 43 -12.41 -9.05 -6.26
N ALA A 44 -12.61 -8.33 -7.36
CA ALA A 44 -12.16 -6.94 -7.51
C ALA A 44 -12.76 -5.99 -6.45
N ASP A 45 -13.95 -6.34 -5.94
CA ASP A 45 -14.81 -5.45 -5.17
C ASP A 45 -14.66 -5.60 -3.64
N ARG A 46 -13.58 -6.23 -3.17
CA ARG A 46 -13.34 -6.40 -1.74
C ARG A 46 -12.67 -5.17 -1.10
N ALA A 47 -13.18 -4.73 0.03
CA ALA A 47 -12.51 -3.74 0.87
C ALA A 47 -11.26 -4.35 1.54
N GLY A 48 -10.22 -3.55 1.72
CA GLY A 48 -8.99 -3.97 2.41
C GLY A 48 -7.72 -3.33 1.88
N ALA A 49 -6.59 -3.77 2.42
CA ALA A 49 -5.26 -3.37 1.98
C ALA A 49 -4.91 -4.09 0.66
N VAL A 50 -4.68 -3.30 -0.37
CA VAL A 50 -4.26 -3.75 -1.70
C VAL A 50 -2.75 -3.59 -1.78
N VAL A 51 -2.05 -4.68 -2.03
CA VAL A 51 -0.60 -4.69 -2.22
C VAL A 51 -0.30 -4.79 -3.71
N GLN A 52 0.55 -3.92 -4.21
CA GLN A 52 0.93 -3.82 -5.62
C GLN A 52 2.44 -3.98 -5.76
N VAL A 53 2.86 -4.87 -6.66
CA VAL A 53 4.26 -4.99 -7.08
C VAL A 53 4.51 -4.02 -8.20
N GLU A 54 5.55 -3.20 -8.07
CA GLU A 54 5.94 -2.26 -9.10
C GLU A 54 6.64 -3.03 -10.25
N PRO A 55 6.11 -3.01 -11.49
CA PRO A 55 6.76 -3.68 -12.62
C PRO A 55 7.96 -2.93 -13.21
N ASP A 56 8.12 -1.62 -12.94
CA ASP A 56 9.12 -0.78 -13.60
C ASP A 56 10.55 -1.01 -13.06
N ALA A 57 11.54 -1.03 -13.96
CA ALA A 57 12.94 -1.26 -13.60
C ALA A 57 13.62 -0.05 -12.95
N GLU A 58 13.26 1.17 -13.36
CA GLU A 58 14.07 2.37 -13.09
C GLU A 58 13.31 3.50 -12.38
N THR A 59 12.01 3.65 -12.66
CA THR A 59 11.18 4.78 -12.21
C THR A 59 10.40 4.49 -10.92
N ALA A 60 10.47 3.26 -10.43
CA ALA A 60 9.82 2.79 -9.23
C ALA A 60 10.28 3.58 -7.98
N SER A 61 9.38 4.33 -7.34
CA SER A 61 9.68 4.95 -6.04
C SER A 61 9.88 3.91 -4.93
N ALA A 62 9.30 2.73 -5.08
CA ALA A 62 9.51 1.57 -4.21
C ALA A 62 9.19 0.26 -4.96
N PRO A 63 9.76 -0.89 -4.54
CA PRO A 63 9.47 -2.19 -5.15
C PRO A 63 8.01 -2.65 -4.96
N VAL A 64 7.39 -2.25 -3.85
CA VAL A 64 6.01 -2.60 -3.49
C VAL A 64 5.31 -1.35 -2.96
N SER A 65 4.03 -1.20 -3.26
CA SER A 65 3.16 -0.22 -2.63
C SER A 65 1.92 -0.85 -2.02
N VAL A 66 1.36 -0.21 -1.01
CA VAL A 66 0.11 -0.63 -0.36
C VAL A 66 -0.86 0.54 -0.35
N GLY A 67 -2.09 0.29 -0.79
CA GLY A 67 -3.21 1.23 -0.70
C GLY A 67 -4.37 0.64 0.07
N TRP A 68 -5.29 1.48 0.55
CA TRP A 68 -6.54 1.02 1.16
C TRP A 68 -7.71 1.17 0.18
N ARG A 69 -8.36 0.06 -0.14
CA ARG A 69 -9.60 0.04 -0.92
C ARG A 69 -10.78 0.09 0.04
N CYS A 70 -11.55 1.18 -0.04
CA CYS A 70 -12.83 1.29 0.67
C CYS A 70 -13.86 0.33 0.08
N ASP A 71 -14.95 0.11 0.82
CA ASP A 71 -16.10 -0.63 0.32
C ASP A 71 -16.67 0.03 -0.96
N PRO A 72 -17.05 -0.75 -1.99
CA PRO A 72 -17.60 -0.21 -3.23
C PRO A 72 -18.81 0.70 -3.03
N GLY A 73 -19.70 0.40 -2.08
CA GLY A 73 -20.87 1.22 -1.80
C GLY A 73 -20.50 2.59 -1.20
N MET A 74 -19.38 2.68 -0.48
CA MET A 74 -18.84 3.95 -0.02
C MET A 74 -18.31 4.79 -1.19
N VAL A 75 -17.64 4.14 -2.14
CA VAL A 75 -17.10 4.82 -3.34
C VAL A 75 -18.25 5.30 -4.23
N GLU A 76 -19.27 4.47 -4.44
CA GLU A 76 -20.47 4.82 -5.21
C GLU A 76 -21.19 6.04 -4.59
N ALA A 77 -21.42 6.03 -3.28
CA ALA A 77 -22.04 7.16 -2.59
C ALA A 77 -21.21 8.46 -2.70
N ALA A 78 -19.88 8.36 -2.72
CA ALA A 78 -19.00 9.51 -2.92
C ALA A 78 -19.11 10.05 -4.36
N VAL A 79 -19.15 9.17 -5.37
CA VAL A 79 -19.33 9.52 -6.78
C VAL A 79 -20.70 10.19 -7.01
N ASP A 80 -21.76 9.61 -6.47
CA ASP A 80 -23.11 10.19 -6.53
C ASP A 80 -23.15 11.58 -5.88
N SER A 81 -22.45 11.74 -4.76
CA SER A 81 -22.38 13.04 -4.10
C SER A 81 -21.58 14.08 -4.91
N LEU A 82 -20.53 13.66 -5.62
CA LEU A 82 -19.76 14.55 -6.50
C LEU A 82 -20.59 15.04 -7.68
N THR A 83 -21.39 14.15 -8.27
CA THR A 83 -22.26 14.48 -9.41
C THR A 83 -23.46 15.34 -9.02
N SER A 84 -23.96 15.23 -7.79
CA SER A 84 -25.18 15.92 -7.32
C SER A 84 -24.95 17.16 -6.45
N GLY A 85 -23.86 17.23 -5.68
CA GLY A 85 -23.65 18.23 -4.63
C GLY A 85 -22.27 18.91 -4.62
N GLY A 86 -21.39 18.55 -5.56
CA GLY A 86 -20.04 19.09 -5.68
C GLY A 86 -19.03 18.53 -4.65
N PRO A 87 -17.73 18.82 -4.80
CA PRO A 87 -16.64 18.20 -4.02
C PRO A 87 -16.57 18.61 -2.54
N GLY A 88 -17.47 19.49 -2.09
CA GLY A 88 -17.51 19.99 -0.72
C GLY A 88 -18.24 19.09 0.27
N THR A 89 -18.98 18.09 -0.21
CA THR A 89 -19.85 17.28 0.66
C THR A 89 -19.04 16.33 1.54
N PRO A 90 -19.52 16.01 2.75
CA PRO A 90 -18.88 15.01 3.59
C PRO A 90 -18.73 13.65 2.89
N ALA A 91 -19.74 13.22 2.12
CA ALA A 91 -19.72 11.96 1.38
C ALA A 91 -18.63 11.92 0.31
N ALA A 92 -18.41 13.01 -0.43
CA ALA A 92 -17.35 13.08 -1.44
C ALA A 92 -15.93 13.02 -0.83
N ARG A 93 -15.75 13.52 0.39
CA ARG A 93 -14.44 13.58 1.08
C ARG A 93 -14.13 12.33 1.90
N TYR A 94 -15.15 11.57 2.28
CA TYR A 94 -15.03 10.49 3.25
C TYR A 94 -14.05 9.38 2.83
N PRO A 95 -14.05 8.87 1.58
CA PRO A 95 -13.09 7.85 1.17
C PRO A 95 -11.64 8.30 1.30
N GLY A 96 -11.33 9.55 0.92
CA GLY A 96 -9.97 10.10 1.03
C GLY A 96 -9.50 10.24 2.48
N MET A 97 -10.39 10.66 3.39
CA MET A 97 -10.06 10.71 4.82
C MET A 97 -9.80 9.33 5.41
N ILE A 98 -10.61 8.33 5.04
CA ILE A 98 -10.38 6.94 5.46
C ILE A 98 -9.05 6.43 4.90
N GLY A 99 -8.75 6.69 3.62
CA GLY A 99 -7.48 6.37 3.01
C GLY A 99 -6.28 6.87 3.81
N GLN A 100 -6.27 8.15 4.20
CA GLN A 100 -5.20 8.74 5.00
C GLN A 100 -5.06 8.12 6.40
N HIS A 101 -6.18 7.84 7.08
CA HIS A 101 -6.16 7.16 8.37
C HIS A 101 -5.60 5.74 8.25
N MET A 102 -5.97 5.04 7.17
CA MET A 102 -5.47 3.71 6.89
C MET A 102 -4.01 3.72 6.53
N GLN A 103 -3.51 4.69 5.75
CA GLN A 103 -2.07 4.83 5.45
C GLN A 103 -1.23 4.82 6.74
N SER A 104 -1.57 5.69 7.69
CA SER A 104 -0.88 5.78 8.99
C SER A 104 -0.93 4.47 9.78
N THR A 105 -2.06 3.76 9.69
CA THR A 105 -2.26 2.47 10.39
C THR A 105 -1.46 1.36 9.74
N LEU A 106 -1.49 1.26 8.41
CA LEU A 106 -0.76 0.27 7.61
C LEU A 106 0.74 0.40 7.85
N ILE A 107 1.29 1.62 7.83
CA ILE A 107 2.72 1.86 8.12
C ILE A 107 3.08 1.32 9.50
N LYS A 108 2.31 1.64 10.54
CA LYS A 108 2.59 1.18 11.92
C LYS A 108 2.56 -0.34 12.03
N ILE A 109 1.61 -1.00 11.38
CA ILE A 109 1.50 -2.46 11.38
C ILE A 109 2.70 -3.08 10.66
N LEU A 110 3.02 -2.61 9.45
CA LEU A 110 4.13 -3.12 8.65
C LEU A 110 5.47 -2.95 9.40
N LEU A 111 5.73 -1.77 9.95
CA LEU A 111 6.93 -1.52 10.76
C LEU A 111 7.00 -2.44 12.00
N SER A 112 5.88 -2.66 12.68
CA SER A 112 5.82 -3.57 13.83
C SER A 112 6.09 -5.03 13.45
N ALA A 113 5.79 -5.41 12.21
CA ALA A 113 6.10 -6.72 11.64
C ALA A 113 7.53 -6.81 11.07
N GLY A 114 8.33 -5.73 11.16
CA GLY A 114 9.68 -5.68 10.60
C GLY A 114 9.74 -5.39 9.10
N VAL A 115 8.64 -4.96 8.48
CA VAL A 115 8.59 -4.52 7.09
C VAL A 115 8.88 -3.02 7.02
N ILE A 116 9.83 -2.60 6.18
CA ILE A 116 10.20 -1.20 5.99
C ILE A 116 9.14 -0.51 5.14
N ALA A 117 8.37 0.38 5.76
CA ALA A 117 7.28 1.10 5.10
C ALA A 117 7.29 2.61 5.41
N THR A 118 6.98 3.45 4.42
CA THR A 118 6.89 4.91 4.55
C THR A 118 5.64 5.45 3.85
N PRO A 119 5.16 6.66 4.18
CA PRO A 119 4.19 7.32 3.31
C PRO A 119 4.81 7.57 1.92
N ASP A 120 3.96 7.59 0.91
CA ASP A 120 4.28 8.21 -0.37
C ASP A 120 4.22 9.75 -0.23
N ASN A 121 5.16 10.46 -0.84
CA ASN A 121 5.17 11.92 -0.87
C ASN A 121 4.43 12.49 -2.09
N ASP A 122 3.87 11.62 -2.95
CA ASP A 122 3.00 12.02 -4.04
C ASP A 122 1.71 12.66 -3.51
N THR A 123 1.54 13.96 -3.79
CA THR A 123 0.35 14.71 -3.42
C THR A 123 -0.91 14.25 -4.14
N MET A 124 -0.77 13.52 -5.25
CA MET A 124 -1.87 12.91 -6.00
C MET A 124 -2.33 11.58 -5.41
N SER A 125 -1.49 10.92 -4.61
CA SER A 125 -1.75 9.61 -3.99
C SER A 125 -1.42 9.61 -2.49
N PRO A 126 -1.94 10.57 -1.70
CA PRO A 126 -1.49 10.83 -0.33
C PRO A 126 -1.79 9.69 0.66
N GLU A 127 -2.61 8.72 0.29
CA GLU A 127 -2.93 7.52 1.07
C GLU A 127 -2.02 6.32 0.78
N ARG A 128 -1.14 6.42 -0.22
CA ARG A 128 -0.28 5.31 -0.62
C ARG A 128 0.86 5.11 0.37
N VAL A 129 1.19 3.85 0.62
CA VAL A 129 2.32 3.41 1.45
C VAL A 129 3.36 2.76 0.55
N LEU A 130 4.61 3.16 0.69
CA LEU A 130 5.75 2.59 -0.01
C LEU A 130 6.43 1.54 0.87
N VAL A 131 6.78 0.39 0.29
CA VAL A 131 7.42 -0.75 1.00
C VAL A 131 8.73 -1.10 0.32
N PHE A 132 9.82 -1.17 1.10
CA PHE A 132 11.19 -1.24 0.57
C PHE A 132 11.94 -2.55 0.82
N GLY A 133 11.52 -3.34 1.81
CA GLY A 133 12.22 -4.56 2.21
C GLY A 133 11.94 -4.93 3.67
N MET A 134 12.68 -5.89 4.20
CA MET A 134 12.61 -6.28 5.61
C MET A 134 13.71 -5.58 6.42
N MET A 135 13.44 -5.26 7.69
CA MET A 135 14.45 -4.73 8.60
C MET A 135 15.61 -5.72 8.83
N SER A 136 15.36 -7.02 8.66
CA SER A 136 16.40 -8.07 8.71
C SER A 136 17.46 -7.90 7.62
N ASP A 137 17.08 -7.32 6.48
CA ASP A 137 17.93 -7.18 5.30
C ASP A 137 18.86 -5.97 5.44
N LEU A 138 18.54 -5.07 6.37
CA LEU A 138 19.40 -3.93 6.69
C LEU A 138 20.69 -4.41 7.38
N PRO A 139 21.84 -3.79 7.03
CA PRO A 139 23.06 -3.92 7.82
C PRO A 139 22.80 -3.61 9.29
N PRO A 140 23.46 -4.29 10.25
CA PRO A 140 23.21 -4.10 11.68
C PRO A 140 23.27 -2.63 12.13
N ALA A 141 24.14 -1.82 11.53
CA ALA A 141 24.29 -0.40 11.83
C ALA A 141 23.09 0.48 11.41
N LEU A 142 22.25 -0.01 10.50
CA LEU A 142 21.06 0.69 9.98
C LEU A 142 19.75 0.11 10.53
N ARG A 143 19.80 -0.96 11.32
CA ARG A 143 18.61 -1.55 11.93
C ARG A 143 18.09 -0.59 13.01
N PRO A 144 16.81 -0.19 12.96
CA PRO A 144 16.25 0.64 14.01
C PRO A 144 16.29 -0.12 15.33
N THR A 145 16.91 0.49 16.35
CA THR A 145 16.84 0.02 17.74
C THR A 145 15.48 0.41 18.34
N PHE A 146 14.39 -0.07 17.75
CA PHE A 146 13.07 0.16 18.32
C PHE A 146 12.95 -0.70 19.57
N VAL A 147 13.10 -0.08 20.73
CA VAL A 147 12.70 -0.65 22.02
C VAL A 147 11.23 -0.31 22.21
N PRO A 148 10.31 -1.28 22.19
CA PRO A 148 8.91 -1.00 22.49
C PRO A 148 8.81 -0.41 23.89
N PRO A 149 7.99 0.63 24.12
CA PRO A 149 7.80 1.13 25.47
C PRO A 149 7.11 0.06 26.32
N GLY A 150 7.83 -0.50 27.31
CA GLY A 150 7.24 -1.31 28.39
C GLY A 150 7.59 -2.80 28.43
N SER A 151 8.84 -3.20 28.17
CA SER A 151 9.37 -4.49 28.63
C SER A 151 9.83 -4.44 30.08
#